data_AF-A0A8J6H524-F1
#
_entry.id   AF-A0A8J6H524-F1
#
_cell.length_a   1.000
_cell.length_b   1.000
_cell.length_c   1.000
_cell.angle_alpha   90.00
_cell.angle_beta   90.00
_cell.angle_gamma   90.00
#
_symmetry.space_group_name_H-M   'P 1'
#
loop_
_entity.id
_entity.type
_entity.pdbx_description
1 polymer ?
#
loop_
_entity_poly.entity_id
_entity_poly.type
_entity_poly.pdbx_seq_one_letter_code
_entity_poly.pdbx_strand_id
1 'polypeptide(L)'
;MNFHILTLSILVCSCACAKLPSNFKKCNRKQSDFNACFSEAVAHAVKQLNVPVKEVGLPSIDPLVVPSLKIGAGTSAVSFEQSYTNLSLTGFTNVNIEKVEMNFKTNTLSIEGSVPDVVMSFTYDFNGNILMLPINGKGPGKIDISNNFIVCQ
;
A
#
# COMPACT_ATOMS: atom_id res chain seq x y z
N MET A 1 58.91 -18.88 -1.35
CA MET A 1 58.44 -18.91 0.05
C MET A 1 58.34 -17.46 0.51
N ASN A 2 57.40 -16.68 -0.05
CA ASN A 2 55.98 -16.57 0.30
C ASN A 2 55.77 -15.78 1.60
N PHE A 3 55.40 -14.49 1.54
CA PHE A 3 54.37 -13.90 2.43
C PHE A 3 53.93 -12.43 2.17
N HIS A 4 54.19 -11.81 1.00
CA HIS A 4 53.75 -10.41 0.75
C HIS A 4 52.37 -10.27 0.10
N ILE A 5 51.56 -11.33 0.08
CA ILE A 5 50.18 -11.29 -0.41
C ILE A 5 49.25 -10.90 0.75
N LEU A 6 49.35 -9.67 1.25
CA LEU A 6 48.35 -9.12 2.17
C LEU A 6 47.32 -8.32 1.39
N THR A 7 46.41 -9.08 0.77
CA THR A 7 44.98 -8.80 0.63
C THR A 7 44.58 -7.34 0.39
N LEU A 8 44.50 -6.99 -0.89
CA LEU A 8 43.63 -5.94 -1.41
C LEU A 8 42.18 -6.29 -1.02
N SER A 9 41.70 -5.73 0.09
CA SER A 9 40.30 -5.84 0.50
C SER A 9 39.46 -5.04 -0.48
N ILE A 10 38.98 -5.72 -1.53
CA ILE A 10 37.93 -5.22 -2.40
C ILE A 10 36.68 -5.19 -1.54
N LEU A 11 36.36 -4.02 -0.97
CA LEU A 11 35.04 -3.75 -0.44
C LEU A 11 34.08 -3.70 -1.64
N VAL A 12 33.61 -4.87 -2.05
CA VAL A 12 32.51 -5.01 -3.01
C VAL A 12 31.29 -4.41 -2.32
N CYS A 13 31.08 -3.12 -2.55
CA CYS A 13 29.84 -2.44 -2.22
C CYS A 13 28.75 -3.10 -3.06
N SER A 14 28.14 -4.14 -2.50
CA SER A 14 26.97 -4.80 -3.06
C SER A 14 25.83 -3.82 -2.88
N CYS A 15 25.70 -2.87 -3.81
CA CYS A 15 24.49 -2.06 -3.94
C CYS A 15 23.36 -3.04 -4.23
N ALA A 16 22.61 -3.44 -3.19
CA ALA A 16 21.37 -4.17 -3.33
C ALA A 16 20.35 -3.21 -3.96
N CYS A 17 20.44 -3.04 -5.28
CA CYS A 17 19.41 -2.38 -6.05
C CYS A 17 18.20 -3.32 -6.03
N ALA A 18 17.15 -2.93 -5.32
CA ALA A 18 15.89 -3.65 -5.31
C ALA A 18 15.41 -3.82 -6.75
N LYS A 19 15.37 -5.07 -7.23
CA LYS A 19 14.90 -5.39 -8.57
C LYS A 19 13.44 -5.77 -8.47
N LEU A 20 12.61 -5.14 -9.30
CA LEU A 20 11.23 -5.57 -9.51
C LEU A 20 11.19 -7.05 -9.92
N PRO A 21 10.23 -7.83 -9.40
CA PRO A 21 10.04 -9.22 -9.78
C PRO A 21 9.91 -9.42 -11.29
N SER A 22 10.30 -10.59 -11.79
CA SER A 22 10.26 -10.89 -13.22
C SER A 22 8.85 -10.94 -13.81
N ASN A 23 7.84 -11.24 -12.99
CA ASN A 23 6.43 -11.27 -13.35
C ASN A 23 5.77 -9.88 -13.45
N PHE A 24 6.50 -8.81 -13.07
CA PHE A 24 6.00 -7.45 -13.23
C PHE A 24 6.36 -6.94 -14.63
N LYS A 25 5.35 -6.46 -15.35
CA LYS A 25 5.55 -5.81 -16.66
C LYS A 25 6.40 -4.55 -16.48
N LYS A 26 7.38 -4.36 -17.36
CA LYS A 26 8.28 -3.21 -17.36
C LYS A 26 8.00 -2.35 -18.58
N CYS A 27 8.03 -1.04 -18.38
CA CYS A 27 7.79 -0.06 -19.44
C CYS A 27 9.04 0.79 -19.69
N ASN A 28 9.35 1.02 -20.95
CA ASN A 28 10.48 1.85 -21.33
C ASN A 28 10.06 3.31 -21.37
N ARG A 29 10.59 4.11 -20.44
CA ARG A 29 10.32 5.55 -20.31
C ARG A 29 10.58 6.37 -21.59
N LYS A 30 11.42 5.87 -22.49
CA LYS A 30 11.78 6.57 -23.73
C LYS A 30 10.81 6.30 -24.89
N GLN A 31 9.89 5.34 -24.74
CA GLN A 31 8.92 5.02 -25.77
C GLN A 31 7.72 5.97 -25.70
N SER A 32 7.13 6.27 -26.85
CA SER A 32 5.98 7.18 -26.97
C SER A 32 4.70 6.63 -26.32
N ASP A 33 4.60 5.30 -26.16
CA ASP A 33 3.46 4.58 -25.57
C ASP A 33 3.61 4.35 -24.06
N PHE A 34 4.58 5.00 -23.41
CA PHE A 34 4.93 4.74 -22.01
C PHE A 34 3.72 4.74 -21.07
N ASN A 35 2.81 5.71 -21.17
CA ASN A 35 1.64 5.80 -20.28
C ASN A 35 0.67 4.63 -20.46
N ALA A 36 0.44 4.19 -21.71
CA ALA A 36 -0.41 3.04 -21.99
C ALA A 36 0.21 1.75 -21.43
N CYS A 37 1.51 1.54 -21.70
CA CYS A 37 2.25 0.43 -21.12
C CYS A 37 2.19 0.45 -19.58
N PHE A 38 2.41 1.63 -18.98
CA PHE A 38 2.50 1.79 -17.54
C PHE A 38 1.14 1.54 -16.86
N SER A 39 0.05 2.02 -17.46
CA SER A 39 -1.32 1.71 -17.01
C SER A 39 -1.57 0.20 -16.97
N GLU A 40 -1.25 -0.52 -18.06
CA GLU A 40 -1.38 -1.97 -18.11
C GLU A 40 -0.46 -2.67 -17.10
N ALA A 41 0.76 -2.18 -16.93
CA ALA A 41 1.71 -2.73 -15.96
C ALA A 41 1.21 -2.58 -14.52
N VAL A 42 0.61 -1.43 -14.16
CA VAL A 42 -0.01 -1.22 -12.85
C VAL A 42 -1.20 -2.14 -12.66
N ALA A 43 -2.11 -2.23 -13.65
CA ALA A 43 -3.26 -3.13 -13.58
C ALA A 43 -2.83 -4.59 -13.39
N HIS A 44 -1.83 -5.05 -14.14
CA HIS A 44 -1.28 -6.41 -14.03
C HIS A 44 -0.54 -6.63 -12.70
N ALA A 45 0.19 -5.63 -12.20
CA ALA A 45 0.88 -5.71 -10.93
C ALA A 45 -0.10 -5.87 -9.77
N VAL A 46 -1.14 -5.04 -9.69
CA VAL A 46 -2.08 -5.04 -8.55
C VAL A 46 -2.77 -6.40 -8.37
N LYS A 47 -3.12 -7.10 -9.46
CA LYS A 47 -3.73 -8.44 -9.38
C LYS A 47 -2.82 -9.50 -8.72
N GLN A 48 -1.52 -9.26 -8.67
CA GLN A 48 -0.53 -10.20 -8.12
C GLN A 48 -0.12 -9.86 -6.68
N LEU A 49 -0.65 -8.77 -6.12
CA LEU A 49 -0.31 -8.30 -4.77
C LEU A 49 -1.14 -8.99 -3.67
N ASN A 50 -1.82 -10.10 -3.97
CA ASN A 50 -2.42 -10.98 -2.98
C ASN A 50 -1.39 -11.82 -2.21
N VAL A 51 -0.13 -11.82 -2.66
CA VAL A 51 1.00 -12.45 -1.98
C VAL A 51 2.11 -11.43 -1.71
N PRO A 52 2.91 -11.61 -0.64
CA PRO A 52 4.05 -10.73 -0.38
C PRO A 52 5.09 -10.78 -1.50
N VAL A 53 5.60 -9.61 -1.90
CA VAL A 53 6.69 -9.47 -2.87
C VAL A 53 8.00 -9.22 -2.11
N LYS A 54 8.66 -10.31 -1.75
CA LYS A 54 9.82 -10.31 -0.83
C LYS A 54 11.02 -9.54 -1.37
N GLU A 55 11.22 -9.54 -2.68
CA GLU A 55 12.34 -8.88 -3.38
C GLU A 55 12.38 -7.37 -3.17
N VAL A 56 11.21 -6.77 -2.91
CA VAL A 56 11.04 -5.33 -2.67
C VAL A 56 10.45 -5.03 -1.29
N GLY A 57 10.36 -6.03 -0.42
CA GLY A 57 9.84 -5.88 0.95
C GLY A 57 8.35 -5.48 1.03
N LEU A 58 7.57 -5.77 -0.01
CA LEU A 58 6.16 -5.39 -0.06
C LEU A 58 5.29 -6.52 0.55
N PRO A 59 4.46 -6.23 1.57
CA PRO A 59 3.52 -7.22 2.10
C PRO A 59 2.40 -7.50 1.08
N SER A 60 1.57 -8.51 1.36
CA SER A 60 0.30 -8.66 0.63
C SER A 60 -0.58 -7.43 0.90
N ILE A 61 -1.29 -6.97 -0.14
CA ILE A 61 -2.32 -5.94 -0.01
C ILE A 61 -3.73 -6.53 0.05
N ASP A 62 -3.85 -7.86 -0.07
CA ASP A 62 -5.13 -8.56 -0.07
C ASP A 62 -4.94 -10.00 0.49
N PRO A 63 -5.09 -10.20 1.83
CA PRO A 63 -5.43 -9.17 2.81
C PRO A 63 -4.25 -8.23 3.12
N LEU A 64 -4.52 -6.93 3.21
CA LEU A 64 -3.62 -5.96 3.86
C LEU A 64 -3.84 -6.02 5.37
N VAL A 65 -2.83 -6.46 6.11
CA VAL A 65 -2.90 -6.58 7.57
C VAL A 65 -2.15 -5.43 8.23
N VAL A 66 -2.87 -4.68 9.08
CA VAL A 66 -2.32 -3.61 9.91
C VAL A 66 -2.47 -4.02 11.38
N PRO A 67 -1.36 -4.32 12.08
CA PRO A 67 -1.42 -4.81 13.46
C PRO A 67 -2.11 -3.85 14.43
N SER A 68 -1.86 -2.55 14.28
CA SER A 68 -2.43 -1.50 15.11
C SER A 68 -2.53 -0.20 14.33
N LEU A 69 -3.67 0.48 14.44
CA LEU A 69 -3.92 1.82 13.92
C LEU A 69 -4.60 2.63 15.01
N LYS A 70 -4.03 3.78 15.36
CA LYS A 70 -4.62 4.72 16.31
C LYS A 70 -4.88 6.04 15.62
N ILE A 71 -6.13 6.49 15.66
CA ILE A 71 -6.55 7.81 15.20
C ILE A 71 -6.82 8.62 16.46
N GLY A 72 -6.02 9.67 16.65
CA GLY A 72 -6.15 10.56 17.79
C GLY A 72 -7.48 11.33 17.78
N ALA A 73 -7.82 11.92 18.92
CA ALA A 73 -8.97 12.79 19.03
C ALA A 73 -8.87 13.98 18.05
N GLY A 74 -9.97 14.26 17.36
CA GLY A 74 -10.11 15.49 16.59
C GLY A 74 -10.25 16.72 17.48
N THR A 75 -10.43 17.88 16.87
CA THR A 75 -10.65 19.14 17.57
C THR A 75 -12.14 19.42 17.78
N SER A 76 -12.48 20.08 18.88
CA SER A 76 -13.81 20.62 19.19
C SER A 76 -14.91 19.56 19.24
N ALA A 77 -15.63 19.36 18.14
CA ALA A 77 -16.82 18.52 18.08
C ALA A 77 -16.53 17.01 18.13
N VAL A 78 -15.28 16.60 17.93
CA VAL A 78 -14.91 15.18 17.87
C VAL A 78 -13.74 14.93 18.81
N SER A 79 -14.03 14.79 20.11
CA SER A 79 -13.05 14.42 21.13
C SER A 79 -13.03 12.89 21.29
N PHE A 80 -12.83 12.19 20.18
CA PHE A 80 -13.05 10.75 20.05
C PHE A 80 -11.76 10.05 19.59
N GLU A 81 -11.17 9.26 20.48
CA GLU A 81 -10.01 8.43 20.16
C GLU A 81 -10.47 7.08 19.60
N GLN A 82 -9.83 6.64 18.51
CA GLN A 82 -10.10 5.36 17.87
C GLN A 82 -8.84 4.53 17.85
N SER A 83 -8.87 3.37 18.49
CA SER A 83 -7.82 2.37 18.37
C SER A 83 -8.37 1.13 17.67
N TYR A 84 -7.65 0.67 16.66
CA TYR A 84 -7.95 -0.53 15.89
C TYR A 84 -6.78 -1.50 16.00
N THR A 85 -7.07 -2.77 16.23
CA THR A 85 -6.08 -3.86 16.26
C THR A 85 -6.51 -5.00 15.36
N ASN A 86 -5.53 -5.76 14.86
CA ASN A 86 -5.75 -6.88 13.95
C ASN A 86 -6.61 -6.46 12.73
N LEU A 87 -6.32 -5.28 12.17
CA LEU A 87 -7.07 -4.76 11.05
C LEU A 87 -6.67 -5.52 9.78
N SER A 88 -7.65 -6.05 9.07
CA SER A 88 -7.49 -6.76 7.81
C SER A 88 -8.39 -6.13 6.76
N LEU A 89 -7.80 -5.60 5.68
CA LEU A 89 -8.54 -5.14 4.50
C LEU A 89 -8.43 -6.18 3.38
N THR A 90 -9.55 -6.47 2.72
CA THR A 90 -9.61 -7.42 1.58
C THR A 90 -10.37 -6.80 0.42
N GLY A 91 -10.12 -7.29 -0.79
CA GLY A 91 -10.82 -6.89 -2.02
C GLY A 91 -10.07 -5.86 -2.86
N PHE A 92 -8.95 -5.30 -2.39
CA PHE A 92 -8.17 -4.32 -3.17
C PHE A 92 -7.63 -4.88 -4.49
N THR A 93 -7.34 -6.18 -4.56
CA THR A 93 -6.91 -6.80 -5.83
C THR A 93 -8.03 -6.84 -6.87
N ASN A 94 -9.30 -6.62 -6.48
CA ASN A 94 -10.43 -6.54 -7.41
C ASN A 94 -10.60 -5.16 -8.05
N VAL A 95 -9.68 -4.23 -7.83
CA VAL A 95 -9.71 -2.91 -8.48
C VAL A 95 -9.76 -3.01 -10.01
N ASN A 96 -10.59 -2.17 -10.60
CA ASN A 96 -10.59 -1.83 -12.00
C ASN A 96 -9.85 -0.50 -12.16
N ILE A 97 -8.63 -0.55 -12.71
CA ILE A 97 -7.82 0.64 -12.94
C ILE A 97 -8.35 1.36 -14.17
N GLU A 98 -8.78 2.62 -13.98
CA GLU A 98 -9.40 3.43 -15.03
C GLU A 98 -8.40 4.40 -15.63
N LYS A 99 -7.50 4.96 -14.81
CA LYS A 99 -6.53 5.95 -15.24
C LYS A 99 -5.23 5.83 -14.48
N VAL A 100 -4.11 5.95 -15.19
CA VAL A 100 -2.77 6.02 -14.61
C VAL A 100 -1.98 7.09 -15.34
N GLU A 101 -1.47 8.07 -14.59
CA GLU A 101 -0.67 9.17 -15.12
C GLU A 101 0.61 9.32 -14.33
N MET A 102 1.75 9.14 -15.00
CA MET A 102 3.07 9.34 -14.41
C MET A 102 3.71 10.58 -15.02
N ASN A 103 4.00 11.57 -14.20
CA ASN A 103 4.69 12.79 -14.61
C ASN A 103 6.11 12.83 -14.04
N PHE A 104 7.10 12.59 -14.91
CA PHE A 104 8.51 12.61 -14.52
C PHE A 104 9.09 14.00 -14.26
N LYS A 105 8.41 15.08 -14.66
CA LYS A 105 8.87 16.45 -14.37
C LYS A 105 8.52 16.85 -12.95
N THR A 106 7.33 16.46 -12.49
CA THR A 106 6.81 16.77 -11.14
C THR A 106 7.03 15.63 -10.14
N ASN A 107 7.45 14.44 -10.60
CA ASN A 107 7.54 13.21 -9.81
C ASN A 107 6.21 12.82 -9.16
N THR A 108 5.10 13.00 -9.88
CA THR A 108 3.75 12.67 -9.41
C THR A 108 3.20 11.45 -10.14
N LEU A 109 2.50 10.60 -9.41
CA LEU A 109 1.81 9.42 -9.93
C LEU A 109 0.34 9.52 -9.53
N SER A 110 -0.54 9.72 -10.51
CA SER A 110 -1.98 9.66 -10.32
C SER A 110 -2.51 8.30 -10.75
N ILE A 111 -3.28 7.64 -9.89
CA ILE A 111 -4.00 6.41 -10.21
C ILE A 111 -5.45 6.60 -9.81
N GLU A 112 -6.36 6.31 -10.73
CA GLU A 112 -7.79 6.33 -10.49
C GLU A 112 -8.37 4.96 -10.84
N GLY A 113 -9.29 4.47 -10.01
CA GLY A 113 -9.94 3.20 -10.27
C GLY A 113 -11.09 2.90 -9.32
N SER A 114 -11.95 1.99 -9.75
CA SER A 114 -13.10 1.54 -8.98
C SER A 114 -12.82 0.20 -8.31
N VAL A 115 -13.24 0.04 -7.04
CA VAL A 115 -13.18 -1.23 -6.31
C VAL A 115 -14.60 -1.65 -5.97
N PRO A 116 -15.10 -2.79 -6.48
CA PRO A 116 -16.47 -3.22 -6.28
C PRO A 116 -16.83 -3.35 -4.80
N ASP A 117 -15.99 -4.07 -4.05
CA ASP A 117 -16.19 -4.36 -2.64
C ASP A 117 -14.85 -4.39 -1.92
N VAL A 118 -14.78 -3.66 -0.80
CA VAL A 118 -13.68 -3.70 0.16
C VAL A 118 -14.26 -4.07 1.51
N VAL A 119 -13.69 -5.10 2.13
CA VAL A 119 -14.09 -5.54 3.46
C VAL A 119 -12.97 -5.30 4.44
N MET A 120 -13.28 -4.55 5.49
CA MET A 120 -12.37 -4.27 6.60
C MET A 120 -12.89 -4.97 7.87
N SER A 121 -12.06 -5.81 8.48
CA SER A 121 -12.34 -6.44 9.78
C SER A 121 -11.29 -6.04 10.79
N PHE A 122 -11.69 -5.79 12.04
CA PHE A 122 -10.79 -5.30 13.09
C PHE A 122 -11.36 -5.55 14.49
N THR A 123 -10.54 -5.36 15.52
CA THR A 123 -11.02 -5.14 16.90
C THR A 123 -10.84 -3.67 17.25
N TYR A 124 -11.90 -3.00 17.70
CA TYR A 124 -11.89 -1.59 18.05
C TYR A 124 -11.86 -1.38 19.56
N ASP A 125 -11.29 -0.24 19.96
CA ASP A 125 -11.37 0.34 21.29
C ASP A 125 -11.60 1.84 21.14
N PHE A 126 -12.80 2.26 21.52
CA PHE A 126 -13.35 3.58 21.31
C PHE A 126 -13.62 4.23 22.65
N ASN A 127 -13.14 5.47 22.80
CA ASN A 127 -13.36 6.27 24.00
C ASN A 127 -13.37 7.75 23.63
N GLY A 128 -14.42 8.46 24.03
CA GLY A 128 -14.50 9.90 23.90
C GLY A 128 -15.91 10.41 23.67
N ASN A 129 -16.03 11.57 23.04
CA ASN A 129 -17.32 12.19 22.75
C ASN A 129 -17.41 12.66 21.31
N ILE A 130 -18.59 12.44 20.71
CA ILE A 130 -19.02 13.13 19.50
C ILE A 130 -20.01 14.20 19.95
N LEU A 131 -19.63 15.47 19.80
CA LEU A 131 -20.32 16.62 20.38
C LEU A 131 -20.49 16.43 21.90
N MET A 132 -21.73 16.27 22.38
CA MET A 132 -22.07 16.05 23.79
C MET A 132 -22.38 14.56 24.08
N LEU A 133 -22.30 13.69 23.07
CA LEU A 133 -22.66 12.29 23.20
C LEU A 133 -21.41 11.45 23.54
N PRO A 134 -21.39 10.77 24.70
CA PRO A 134 -20.29 9.89 25.06
C PRO A 134 -20.34 8.61 24.23
N ILE A 135 -19.21 8.28 23.60
CA ILE A 135 -19.01 7.06 22.81
C ILE A 135 -17.95 6.22 23.50
N ASN A 136 -18.34 5.03 23.96
CA ASN A 136 -17.44 4.06 24.56
C ASN A 136 -17.80 2.68 24.06
N GLY A 137 -16.81 1.89 23.67
CA GLY A 137 -17.05 0.53 23.26
C GLY A 137 -15.77 -0.18 22.88
N LYS A 138 -15.74 -1.49 23.10
CA LYS A 138 -14.65 -2.36 22.66
C LYS A 138 -15.24 -3.64 22.10
N GLY A 139 -14.71 -4.11 20.98
CA GLY A 139 -15.20 -5.35 20.40
C GLY A 139 -14.75 -5.57 18.97
N PRO A 140 -15.21 -6.66 18.34
CA PRO A 140 -14.99 -6.90 16.92
C PRO A 140 -15.84 -5.92 16.09
N GLY A 141 -15.28 -5.48 14.97
CA GLY A 141 -15.95 -4.66 13.97
C GLY A 141 -15.71 -5.18 12.56
N LYS A 142 -16.69 -4.94 11.70
CA LYS A 142 -16.63 -5.23 10.26
C LYS A 142 -17.26 -4.06 9.51
N ILE A 143 -16.57 -3.58 8.48
CA ILE A 143 -17.07 -2.56 7.55
C ILE A 143 -17.03 -3.16 6.16
N ASP A 144 -18.18 -3.18 5.50
CA ASP A 144 -18.33 -3.52 4.10
C ASP A 144 -18.51 -2.20 3.33
N ILE A 145 -17.61 -1.92 2.38
CA ILE A 145 -17.68 -0.73 1.55
C ILE A 145 -17.82 -1.18 0.10
N SER A 146 -18.90 -0.77 -0.57
CA SER A 146 -19.19 -1.15 -1.96
C SER A 146 -19.25 0.05 -2.88
N ASN A 147 -19.02 -0.17 -4.18
CA ASN A 147 -19.09 0.84 -5.24
C ASN A 147 -18.18 2.04 -5.00
N ASN A 148 -16.92 1.77 -4.66
CA ASN A 148 -15.95 2.81 -4.31
C ASN A 148 -15.12 3.23 -5.51
N PHE A 149 -14.85 4.52 -5.59
CA PHE A 149 -13.86 5.09 -6.49
C PHE A 149 -12.68 5.61 -5.67
N ILE A 150 -11.47 5.20 -6.04
CA ILE A 150 -10.23 5.52 -5.34
C ILE A 150 -9.37 6.38 -6.25
N VAL A 151 -8.83 7.45 -5.67
CA VAL A 151 -7.86 8.35 -6.31
C VAL A 151 -6.59 8.36 -5.46
N CYS A 152 -5.47 7.95 -6.04
CA CYS A 152 -4.13 8.05 -5.46
C CYS A 152 -3.35 9.11 -6.23
N GLN A 153 -2.74 10.08 -5.54
CA GLN A 153 -2.00 11.20 -6.14
C GLN A 153 -0.64 11.41 -5.47
#